data_AF-A0A7Y0SJ41-F1
#
_entry.id   AF-A0A7Y0SJ41-F1
#
_cell.length_a   1.000
_cell.length_b   1.000
_cell.length_c   1.000
_cell.angle_alpha   90.00
_cell.angle_beta   90.00
_cell.angle_gamma   90.00
#
_symmetry.space_group_name_H-M   'P 1'
#
loop_
_entity.id
_entity.type
_entity.pdbx_description
1 polymer ?
#
loop_
_entity_poly.entity_id
_entity_poly.type
_entity_poly.pdbx_seq_one_letter_code
_entity_poly.pdbx_strand_id
1 'polypeptide(L)' 'TFVYEFTPPDAGTFWYHPHMNSVKQLGMGLVGLIVVEEAEPVQFDEEHEVVLKHWHLDKLGQWKNLMVPRLSARMGTP' A
#
# COMPACT_ATOMS: atom_id res chain seq x y z
N THR A 1 20.02 6.98 0.63
CA THR A 1 18.73 7.47 1.19
C THR A 1 18.20 8.56 0.27
N PHE A 2 16.95 8.98 0.44
CA PHE A 2 16.32 10.05 -0.35
C PHE A 2 15.40 10.87 0.57
N VAL A 3 15.25 12.16 0.30
CA VAL A 3 14.35 13.06 1.06
C VAL A 3 13.07 13.25 0.24
N TYR A 4 11.93 12.89 0.83
CA TYR A 4 10.62 13.17 0.26
C TYR A 4 10.05 14.42 0.94
N GLU A 5 9.75 15.44 0.15
CA GLU A 5 9.21 16.71 0.63
C GLU A 5 8.06 17.15 -0.29
N PHE A 6 6.87 17.33 0.27
CA PHE A 6 5.68 17.78 -0.43
C PHE A 6 4.66 18.33 0.59
N THR A 7 3.75 19.19 0.11
CA THR A 7 2.58 19.64 0.88
C THR A 7 1.36 18.92 0.31
N PRO A 8 0.69 18.04 1.09
CA PRO A 8 -0.54 17.40 0.64
C PRO A 8 -1.60 18.46 0.32
N PRO A 9 -2.20 18.47 -0.89
CA PRO A 9 -3.21 19.46 -1.25
C PRO A 9 -4.60 19.10 -0.70
N ASP A 10 -4.84 17.82 -0.43
CA ASP A 10 -6.15 17.26 -0.13
C ASP A 10 -6.11 16.49 1.20
N ALA A 11 -7.11 16.70 2.05
CA ALA A 11 -7.36 15.88 3.22
C ALA A 11 -7.97 14.52 2.83
N GLY A 12 -7.71 13.49 3.63
CA GLY A 12 -8.26 12.16 3.47
C GLY A 12 -7.25 11.03 3.66
N THR A 13 -7.69 9.81 3.36
CA THR A 13 -6.88 8.59 3.48
C THR A 13 -6.19 8.23 2.17
N PHE A 14 -4.87 8.33 2.18
CA PHE A 14 -3.98 7.94 1.09
C PHE A 14 -3.11 6.75 1.51
N TRP A 15 -2.25 6.31 0.61
CA TRP A 15 -1.34 5.20 0.84
C TRP A 15 -0.05 5.40 0.06
N TYR A 16 1.03 4.74 0.49
CA TYR A 16 2.32 4.77 -0.19
C TYR A 16 2.85 3.36 -0.38
N HIS A 17 3.61 3.19 -1.46
CA HIS A 17 4.25 1.94 -1.81
C HIS A 17 5.46 2.18 -2.75
N PRO A 18 6.38 1.21 -2.87
CA PRO A 18 7.47 1.31 -3.84
C PRO A 18 6.99 1.28 -5.31
N HIS A 19 7.69 2.05 -6.15
CA HIS A 19 7.43 2.14 -7.59
C HIS A 19 8.45 1.35 -8.44
N MET A 20 9.14 0.38 -7.83
CA MET A 20 10.07 -0.50 -8.52
C MET A 20 9.90 -1.92 -8.00
N ASN A 21 9.90 -2.92 -8.89
CA ASN A 21 9.65 -4.32 -8.52
C ASN A 21 8.39 -4.48 -7.65
N SER A 22 7.34 -3.74 -8.00
CA SER A 22 6.16 -3.55 -7.16
C SER A 22 5.48 -4.88 -6.81
N VAL A 23 5.46 -5.84 -7.74
CA VAL A 23 4.88 -7.18 -7.48
C VAL A 23 5.53 -7.86 -6.26
N LYS A 24 6.86 -7.84 -6.17
CA LYS A 24 7.56 -8.43 -5.02
C LYS A 24 7.42 -7.56 -3.79
N GLN A 25 7.66 -6.25 -3.93
CA GLN A 25 7.78 -5.35 -2.79
C GLN A 25 6.43 -5.11 -2.10
N LEU A 26 5.36 -4.83 -2.85
CA LEU A 26 4.00 -4.71 -2.31
C LEU A 26 3.50 -6.07 -1.84
N GLY A 27 3.75 -7.13 -2.63
CA GLY A 27 3.37 -8.51 -2.29
C GLY A 27 3.92 -8.94 -0.92
N MET A 28 5.16 -8.56 -0.63
CA MET A 28 5.85 -8.84 0.64
C MET A 28 5.62 -7.80 1.74
N GLY A 29 4.81 -6.77 1.51
CA GLY A 29 4.28 -5.92 2.59
C GLY A 29 4.77 -4.49 2.63
N LEU A 30 5.53 -4.01 1.64
CA LEU A 30 5.91 -2.60 1.56
C LEU A 30 4.73 -1.75 1.07
N VAL A 31 3.75 -1.59 1.93
CA VAL A 31 2.58 -0.72 1.79
C VAL A 31 2.31 -0.06 3.14
N GLY A 32 1.82 1.18 3.12
CA GLY A 32 1.43 1.89 4.34
C GLY A 32 0.40 2.97 4.06
N LEU A 33 -0.27 3.45 5.11
CA LEU A 33 -1.24 4.54 5.04
C LEU A 33 -0.57 5.90 5.21
N ILE A 34 -1.15 6.90 4.57
CA ILE A 34 -0.92 8.32 4.86
C ILE A 34 -2.31 8.92 5.10
N VAL A 35 -2.58 9.31 6.34
CA VAL A 35 -3.79 10.08 6.66
C VAL A 35 -3.41 11.55 6.65
N VAL A 36 -4.15 12.34 5.89
CA VAL A 36 -4.03 13.80 5.85
C VAL A 36 -5.28 14.37 6.52
N GLU A 37 -5.10 14.96 7.70
CA GLU A 37 -6.19 15.55 8.48
C GLU A 37 -6.85 16.72 7.75
N GLU A 38 -8.15 16.93 7.97
CA GLU A 38 -8.81 18.16 7.56
C GLU A 38 -8.21 19.39 8.26
N ALA A 39 -8.09 20.50 7.54
CA ALA A 39 -7.67 21.77 8.12
C ALA A 39 -8.64 22.26 9.22
N GLU A 40 -9.93 21.96 9.04
CA GLU A 40 -10.97 22.11 10.06
C GLU A 40 -11.44 20.70 10.46
N PRO A 41 -10.99 20.17 11.61
CA PRO A 41 -11.25 18.78 11.99
C PRO A 41 -12.74 18.48 12.16
N VAL A 42 -13.19 17.34 11.64
CA VAL A 42 -14.51 16.77 11.94
C VAL A 42 -14.40 15.97 13.24
N GLN A 43 -15.32 16.19 14.18
CA GLN A 43 -15.32 15.44 15.43
C GLN A 43 -16.01 14.09 15.25
N PHE A 44 -15.25 13.02 15.50
CA PHE A 44 -15.75 11.66 15.61
C PHE A 44 -15.57 11.16 17.04
N ASP A 45 -16.43 10.25 17.49
CA ASP A 45 -16.26 9.59 18.79
C ASP A 45 -15.02 8.68 18.79
N GLU A 46 -14.77 8.02 17.66
CA GLU A 46 -13.62 7.14 17.41
C GLU A 46 -13.22 7.18 15.93
N GLU A 47 -11.93 6.97 15.67
CA GLU A 47 -11.36 6.81 14.35
C GLU A 47 -10.51 5.53 14.31
N HIS A 48 -10.67 4.73 13.26
CA HIS A 48 -9.97 3.46 13.10
C HIS A 48 -9.49 3.28 11.66
N GLU A 49 -8.20 3.06 11.46
CA GLU A 49 -7.64 2.78 10.14
C GLU A 49 -7.63 1.28 9.84
N VAL A 50 -8.17 0.88 8.68
CA VAL A 50 -8.21 -0.53 8.26
C VAL A 50 -7.51 -0.71 6.91
N VAL A 51 -6.38 -1.40 6.92
CA VAL A 51 -5.66 -1.79 5.70
C VAL A 51 -6.01 -3.22 5.31
N LEU A 52 -6.68 -3.38 4.17
CA LEU A 52 -6.99 -4.70 3.63
C LEU A 52 -5.85 -5.20 2.74
N LYS A 53 -5.26 -6.34 3.12
CA LYS A 53 -4.23 -7.01 2.31
C LYS A 53 -4.41 -8.52 2.30
N HIS A 54 -4.55 -9.08 1.11
CA HIS A 54 -4.45 -10.51 0.90
C HIS A 54 -2.99 -10.89 0.63
N TRP A 55 -2.38 -11.59 1.58
CA TRP A 55 -0.99 -12.03 1.47
C TRP A 55 -0.87 -13.29 0.61
N HIS A 56 0.13 -13.33 -0.28
CA HIS A 56 0.36 -14.47 -1.15
C HIS A 56 1.19 -15.56 -0.46
N LEU A 57 0.58 -16.19 0.54
CA LEU A 57 1.21 -17.21 1.39
C LEU A 57 0.62 -18.59 1.11
N ASP A 58 1.42 -19.63 1.30
CA ASP A 58 0.96 -21.02 1.34
C ASP A 58 0.38 -21.39 2.71
N LYS A 59 -0.10 -22.64 2.86
CA LYS A 59 -0.71 -23.12 4.10
C LYS A 59 0.26 -23.21 5.28
N LEU A 60 1.57 -23.12 5.03
CA LEU A 60 2.63 -23.15 6.03
C LEU A 60 3.17 -21.74 6.32
N GLY A 61 2.53 -20.70 5.76
CA GLY A 61 2.93 -19.31 5.93
C GLY A 61 4.16 -18.90 5.10
N GLN A 62 4.58 -19.70 4.12
CA GLN A 62 5.69 -19.35 3.23
C GLN A 62 5.19 -18.56 2.03
N TRP A 63 6.04 -17.70 1.47
CA TRP A 63 5.73 -16.97 0.25
C TRP A 63 5.56 -17.92 -0.92
N LYS A 64 4.38 -17.87 -1.56
CA LYS A 64 4.20 -18.48 -2.87
C LYS A 64 4.93 -17.65 -3.92
N ASN A 65 5.16 -18.22 -5.10
CA ASN A 65 5.81 -17.48 -6.18
C ASN A 65 4.98 -16.25 -6.57
N LEU A 66 5.54 -15.07 -6.31
CA LEU A 66 4.85 -13.78 -6.49
C LEU A 66 4.70 -13.39 -7.96
N MET A 67 5.43 -14.03 -8.88
CA MET A 67 5.36 -13.76 -10.31
C MET A 67 5.14 -15.03 -11.13
N VAL A 68 4.22 -14.96 -12.09
CA VAL A 68 4.08 -15.97 -13.15
C VAL A 68 4.46 -15.28 -14.47
N PRO A 69 5.63 -15.56 -15.08
CA PRO A 69 6.13 -14.85 -16.26
C PRO A 69 5.18 -14.84 -17.47
N ARG A 70 4.34 -15.87 -17.61
CA ARG A 70 3.32 -15.92 -18.68
C ARG A 70 2.17 -14.92 -18.47
N LEU A 71 1.97 -14.45 -17.24
CA LEU A 71 0.89 -13.54 -16.84
C LEU A 71 1.39 -12.11 -16.58
N SER A 72 2.70 -11.87 -16.55
CA SER A 72 3.28 -10.57 -16.20
C SER A 72 3.02 -9.47 -17.22
N ALA A 73 2.66 -9.80 -18.46
CA ALA A 73 2.22 -8.83 -19.47
C ALA A 73 0.71 -8.51 -19.41
N ARG A 74 -0.07 -9.23 -18.59
CA ARG A 74 -1.53 -9.09 -18.49
C ARG A 74 -1.98 -8.31 -17.26
N MET A 75 -1.16 -8.30 -16.22
CA MET A 75 -1.35 -7.48 -15.04
C MET A 75 -0.43 -6.28 -15.19
N GLY A 76 -1.01 -5.10 -15.48
CA GLY A 76 -0.31 -3.84 -15.23
C GLY A 76 0.04 -3.72 -13.75
N THR A 77 0.88 -2.76 -13.39
CA THR A 77 1.14 -2.42 -11.98
C THR A 77 -0.22 -2.19 -11.31
N PRO A 78 -0.64 -3.05 -10.35
CA PRO A 78 -1.83 -2.77 -9.56
C PRO A 78 -1.60 -1.54 -8.68
#